data_AF-A0A7R9BJX3-F1
#
_entry.id   AF-A0A7R9BJX3-F1
#
_cell.length_a   1.000
_cell.length_b   1.000
_cell.length_c   1.000
_cell.angle_alpha   90.00
_cell.angle_beta   90.00
_cell.angle_gamma   90.00
#
_symmetry.space_group_name_H-M   'P 1'
#
loop_
_entity.id
_entity.type
_entity.pdbx_description
1 polymer ?
#
loop_
_entity_poly.entity_id
_entity_poly.type
_entity_poly.pdbx_seq_one_letter_code
_entity_poly.pdbx_strand_id
1 'polypeptide(L)'
;MKLIGIPRSASSIFSKSHKQDGTCAGICDTQGVHPDWPCQCNVFCVQFGDCCPDYETACLSCADRCNSAFNANLPCQCTTQCQNFNDCCADYGDVCDGGQPEPGTVTNAEIIQLVDDMSAVDFNNMASGITFDLQSSTTGSDTSPNPLFPEEIPEVYLQIPTVAALLNLFDNYHPLVSIQESFTPEQESEIEVFLDAVFDTEVFRVMTDFFLAKGMKTTQVSIK
;
A
#
# COMPACT_ATOMS: atom_id res chain seq x y z
N MET A 1 82.49 50.81 -0.71
CA MET A 1 81.86 49.51 -1.03
C MET A 1 81.19 49.00 0.25
N LYS A 2 79.97 48.48 0.31
CA LYS A 2 79.23 47.63 -0.63
C LYS A 2 77.72 47.75 -0.32
N LEU A 3 76.89 47.82 -1.36
CA LEU A 3 75.43 47.77 -1.32
C LEU A 3 74.92 46.43 -0.76
N ILE A 4 73.85 46.44 0.04
CA ILE A 4 73.04 45.26 0.38
C ILE A 4 71.61 45.79 0.53
N GLY A 5 70.60 45.51 -0.30
CA GLY A 5 70.34 44.34 -1.13
C GLY A 5 69.20 43.55 -0.49
N ILE A 6 67.95 43.91 -0.81
CA ILE A 6 66.72 43.19 -0.41
C ILE A 6 66.75 41.76 -0.99
N PRO A 7 66.18 40.77 -0.30
CA PRO A 7 65.40 39.77 -0.99
C PRO A 7 63.96 39.73 -0.47
N ARG A 8 63.03 39.88 -1.42
CA ARG A 8 61.64 39.47 -1.31
C ARG A 8 61.63 37.94 -1.19
N SER A 9 60.99 37.40 -0.16
CA SER A 9 60.51 36.01 -0.20
C SER A 9 58.99 36.06 -0.17
N ALA A 10 58.40 36.08 -1.37
CA ALA A 10 57.00 35.75 -1.56
C ALA A 10 56.88 34.22 -1.45
N SER A 11 56.39 33.73 -0.31
CA SER A 11 55.92 32.35 -0.22
C SER A 11 54.61 32.28 -0.97
N SER A 12 54.68 31.74 -2.18
CA SER A 12 53.52 31.40 -2.99
C SER A 12 52.74 30.28 -2.30
N ILE A 13 51.65 30.64 -1.63
CA ILE A 13 50.62 29.68 -1.22
C ILE A 13 49.78 29.42 -2.47
N PHE A 14 50.23 28.50 -3.34
CA PHE A 14 49.31 27.84 -4.25
C PHE A 14 48.52 26.83 -3.43
N SER A 15 47.37 27.26 -2.88
CA SER A 15 46.31 26.31 -2.56
C SER A 15 45.90 25.67 -3.88
N LYS A 16 46.36 24.45 -4.15
CA LYS A 16 45.68 23.60 -5.12
C LYS A 16 44.24 23.48 -4.63
N SER A 17 43.29 24.03 -5.39
CA SER A 17 41.87 23.76 -5.18
C SER A 17 41.72 22.24 -5.21
N HIS A 18 41.55 21.62 -4.04
CA HIS A 18 41.19 20.23 -3.95
C HIS A 18 39.73 20.18 -4.39
N LYS A 19 39.49 19.91 -5.68
CA LYS A 19 38.15 19.60 -6.15
C LYS A 19 37.66 18.40 -5.33
N GLN A 20 36.49 18.53 -4.70
CA GLN A 20 35.91 17.42 -3.95
C GLN A 20 35.56 16.30 -4.93
N ASP A 21 35.74 15.05 -4.50
CA ASP A 21 35.26 13.89 -5.27
C ASP A 21 33.73 13.99 -5.37
N GLY A 22 33.20 14.06 -6.59
CA GLY A 22 31.76 14.22 -6.82
C GLY A 22 30.99 12.91 -6.72
N THR A 23 29.72 12.99 -6.33
CA THR A 23 28.77 11.87 -6.26
C THR A 23 27.42 12.31 -6.82
N CYS A 24 26.75 11.46 -7.59
CA CYS A 24 25.44 11.75 -8.18
C CYS A 24 24.25 11.32 -7.30
N ALA A 25 24.48 10.67 -6.16
CA ALA A 25 23.43 10.25 -5.25
C ALA A 25 22.53 11.43 -4.82
N GLY A 26 21.25 11.37 -5.21
CA GLY A 26 20.22 12.35 -4.80
C GLY A 26 20.27 13.70 -5.53
N ILE A 27 21.15 13.89 -6.52
CA ILE A 27 21.34 15.19 -7.19
C ILE A 27 21.37 15.12 -8.71
N CYS A 28 21.01 13.99 -9.31
CA CYS A 28 20.87 13.80 -10.76
C CYS A 28 20.09 14.95 -11.41
N ASP A 29 20.72 15.63 -12.38
CA ASP A 29 20.19 16.74 -13.17
C ASP A 29 19.59 17.93 -12.37
N THR A 30 19.90 18.07 -11.07
CA THR A 30 19.31 19.12 -10.21
C THR A 30 20.00 20.48 -10.29
N GLN A 31 21.29 20.52 -10.66
CA GLN A 31 22.13 21.72 -10.58
C GLN A 31 22.87 22.06 -11.88
N GLY A 32 22.58 21.38 -12.98
CA GLY A 32 23.31 21.54 -14.24
C GLY A 32 24.76 21.09 -14.11
N VAL A 33 25.72 22.03 -14.14
CA VAL A 33 27.16 21.72 -13.99
C VAL A 33 27.65 22.01 -12.57
N HIS A 34 28.47 21.12 -12.03
CA HIS A 34 29.16 21.22 -10.74
C HIS A 34 30.59 21.76 -10.96
N PRO A 35 30.86 23.07 -10.76
CA PRO A 35 32.16 23.67 -11.07
C PRO A 35 33.27 23.20 -10.12
N ASP A 36 32.88 22.85 -8.90
CA ASP A 36 33.77 22.46 -7.81
C ASP A 36 34.17 20.98 -7.85
N TRP A 37 33.54 20.20 -8.73
CA TRP A 37 33.80 18.78 -8.89
C TRP A 37 34.63 18.49 -10.14
N PRO A 38 35.36 17.36 -10.17
CA PRO A 38 36.04 16.90 -11.37
C PRO A 38 35.08 16.22 -12.36
N CYS A 39 33.82 16.03 -11.98
CA CYS A 39 32.82 15.28 -12.71
C CYS A 39 31.42 15.92 -12.62
N GLN A 40 30.48 15.40 -13.40
CA GLN A 40 29.13 15.93 -13.59
C GLN A 40 28.05 14.86 -13.37
N CYS A 41 26.84 15.32 -13.04
CA CYS A 41 25.65 14.48 -12.81
C CYS A 41 24.45 14.89 -13.66
N ASN A 42 24.67 15.70 -14.69
CA ASN A 42 23.65 16.06 -15.67
C ASN A 42 23.61 15.06 -16.83
N VAL A 43 22.51 15.08 -17.58
CA VAL A 43 22.29 14.17 -18.72
C VAL A 43 23.34 14.29 -19.84
N PHE A 44 24.02 15.44 -19.94
CA PHE A 44 25.03 15.67 -20.98
C PHE A 44 26.41 15.13 -20.61
N CYS A 45 26.65 14.68 -19.38
CA CYS A 45 27.97 14.22 -18.95
C CYS A 45 28.48 13.03 -19.79
N VAL A 46 27.57 12.21 -20.31
CA VAL A 46 27.90 11.06 -21.18
C VAL A 46 28.48 11.55 -22.50
N GLN A 47 27.97 12.67 -23.03
CA GLN A 47 28.46 13.27 -24.26
C GLN A 47 29.85 13.92 -24.06
N PHE A 48 30.09 14.53 -22.90
CA PHE A 48 31.35 15.19 -22.59
C PHE A 48 32.41 14.25 -22.00
N GLY A 49 32.02 13.04 -21.58
CA GLY A 49 32.91 12.07 -20.96
C GLY A 49 33.38 12.50 -19.56
N ASP A 50 32.56 13.28 -18.85
CA ASP A 50 32.89 13.84 -17.53
C ASP A 50 31.89 13.43 -16.44
N CYS A 51 31.15 12.33 -16.63
CA CYS A 51 30.25 11.79 -15.60
C CYS A 51 31.00 11.39 -14.33
N CYS A 52 30.35 11.55 -13.17
CA CYS A 52 30.88 11.00 -11.92
C CYS A 52 30.88 9.45 -11.96
N PRO A 53 31.78 8.80 -11.21
CA PRO A 53 31.92 7.34 -11.23
C PRO A 53 30.64 6.57 -10.88
N ASP A 54 29.75 7.18 -10.10
CA ASP A 54 28.49 6.61 -9.64
C ASP A 54 27.27 7.04 -10.48
N TYR A 55 27.48 7.79 -11.59
CA TYR A 55 26.39 8.33 -12.39
C TYR A 55 25.42 7.26 -12.92
N GLU A 56 25.95 6.15 -13.46
CA GLU A 56 25.11 5.08 -13.99
C GLU A 56 24.26 4.43 -12.89
N THR A 57 24.89 4.12 -11.75
CA THR A 57 24.20 3.47 -10.62
C THR A 57 23.24 4.40 -9.89
N ALA A 58 23.53 5.71 -9.84
CA ALA A 58 22.70 6.67 -9.10
C ALA A 58 21.55 7.23 -9.95
N CYS A 59 21.76 7.44 -11.25
CA CYS A 59 20.82 8.16 -12.11
C CYS A 59 20.13 7.29 -13.16
N LEU A 60 20.76 6.18 -13.60
CA LEU A 60 20.26 5.32 -14.69
C LEU A 60 19.77 3.94 -14.24
N SER A 61 19.82 3.65 -12.94
CA SER A 61 19.39 2.38 -12.35
C SER A 61 18.23 2.56 -11.39
N CYS A 62 17.39 1.52 -11.29
CA CYS A 62 16.36 1.39 -10.28
C CYS A 62 16.81 0.77 -8.96
N ALA A 63 18.11 0.46 -8.78
CA ALA A 63 18.65 0.06 -7.49
C ALA A 63 18.26 1.08 -6.42
N ASP A 64 17.55 0.61 -5.38
CA ASP A 64 16.99 1.44 -4.29
C ASP A 64 16.03 2.57 -4.71
N ARG A 65 15.49 2.51 -5.94
CA ARG A 65 14.57 3.53 -6.49
C ARG A 65 13.23 2.96 -6.96
N CYS A 66 12.98 1.66 -6.85
CA CYS A 66 11.68 1.08 -7.20
C CYS A 66 10.55 1.79 -6.45
N ASN A 67 9.50 2.14 -7.18
CA ASN A 67 8.28 2.78 -6.67
C ASN A 67 8.53 4.16 -6.02
N SER A 68 9.66 4.78 -6.35
CA SER A 68 9.91 6.19 -6.04
C SER A 68 8.87 7.09 -6.69
N ALA A 69 8.61 8.25 -6.08
CA ALA A 69 7.77 9.28 -6.68
C ALA A 69 8.41 9.81 -7.97
N PHE A 70 7.57 10.21 -8.93
CA PHE A 70 8.04 10.80 -10.18
C PHE A 70 8.97 12.00 -9.91
N ASN A 71 10.12 12.01 -10.57
CA ASN A 71 11.08 13.10 -10.47
C ASN A 71 11.56 13.49 -11.87
N ALA A 72 11.17 14.68 -12.31
CA ALA A 72 11.50 15.21 -13.63
C ALA A 72 13.01 15.42 -13.87
N ASN A 73 13.82 15.46 -12.80
CA ASN A 73 15.28 15.60 -12.91
C ASN A 73 15.98 14.24 -13.11
N LEU A 74 15.24 13.13 -13.07
CA LEU A 74 15.83 11.82 -13.34
C LEU A 74 15.77 11.52 -14.84
N PRO A 75 16.88 11.03 -15.45
CA PRO A 75 16.91 10.66 -16.87
C PRO A 75 15.93 9.55 -17.22
N CYS A 76 15.57 8.73 -16.22
CA CYS A 76 14.61 7.65 -16.30
C CYS A 76 13.90 7.49 -14.96
N GLN A 77 12.67 6.97 -15.00
CA GLN A 77 11.80 6.77 -13.85
C GLN A 77 11.86 5.32 -13.38
N CYS A 78 11.61 5.13 -12.09
CA CYS A 78 11.37 3.83 -11.47
C CYS A 78 10.00 3.80 -10.80
N THR A 79 9.07 4.63 -11.31
CA THR A 79 7.67 4.69 -10.88
C THR A 79 6.90 3.51 -11.49
N THR A 80 5.83 3.06 -10.85
CA THR A 80 4.93 2.03 -11.40
C THR A 80 4.28 2.41 -12.73
N GLN A 81 4.20 3.71 -13.04
CA GLN A 81 3.59 4.21 -14.27
C GLN A 81 4.61 4.45 -15.39
N CYS A 82 5.91 4.21 -15.17
CA CYS A 82 6.93 4.54 -16.16
C CYS A 82 6.72 3.82 -17.50
N GLN A 83 6.12 2.62 -17.48
CA GLN A 83 5.78 1.85 -18.68
C GLN A 83 4.73 2.56 -19.53
N ASN A 84 3.81 3.31 -18.92
CA ASN A 84 2.78 4.08 -19.62
C ASN A 84 3.38 5.32 -20.31
N PHE A 85 4.44 5.89 -19.72
CA PHE A 85 5.12 7.09 -20.23
C PHE A 85 6.36 6.75 -21.06
N ASN A 86 6.72 5.47 -21.13
CA ASN A 86 7.91 4.96 -21.82
C ASN A 86 9.19 5.68 -21.36
N ASP A 87 9.30 5.93 -20.05
CA ASP A 87 10.42 6.61 -19.41
C ASP A 87 11.10 5.76 -18.33
N CYS A 88 10.84 4.45 -18.27
CA CYS A 88 11.47 3.53 -17.32
C CYS A 88 13.00 3.48 -17.47
N CYS A 89 13.70 3.28 -16.36
CA CYS A 89 15.11 2.89 -16.43
C CYS A 89 15.28 1.52 -17.10
N ALA A 90 16.43 1.31 -17.74
CA ALA A 90 16.67 0.10 -18.54
C ALA A 90 16.60 -1.18 -17.72
N ASP A 91 16.93 -1.10 -16.43
CA ASP A 91 16.91 -2.20 -15.47
C ASP A 91 15.58 -2.32 -14.70
N TYR A 92 14.55 -1.51 -15.01
CA TYR A 92 13.27 -1.53 -14.29
C TYR A 92 12.64 -2.93 -14.28
N GLY A 93 12.62 -3.63 -15.41
CA GLY A 93 12.06 -4.98 -15.49
C GLY A 93 12.84 -6.02 -14.67
N ASP A 94 14.16 -5.85 -14.57
CA ASP A 94 15.02 -6.80 -13.85
C ASP A 94 15.08 -6.50 -12.35
N VAL A 95 14.96 -5.22 -11.96
CA VAL A 95 15.13 -4.73 -10.59
C VAL A 95 13.79 -4.55 -9.87
N CYS A 96 12.73 -4.09 -10.57
CA CYS A 96 11.43 -3.77 -9.99
C CYS A 96 10.31 -4.74 -10.38
N ASP A 97 10.27 -5.27 -11.62
CA ASP A 97 9.25 -6.27 -12.01
C ASP A 97 9.55 -7.69 -11.42
N GLY A 98 10.68 -7.86 -10.72
CA GLY A 98 11.09 -9.09 -10.03
C GLY A 98 10.36 -9.42 -8.72
N GLY A 99 9.24 -8.76 -8.41
CA GLY A 99 8.35 -9.18 -7.31
C GLY A 99 8.74 -8.66 -5.92
N GLN A 100 8.91 -7.35 -5.78
CA GLN A 100 8.51 -6.72 -4.51
C GLN A 100 7.07 -6.26 -4.65
N PRO A 101 6.10 -6.94 -4.00
CA PRO A 101 4.77 -6.37 -3.88
C PRO A 101 4.95 -5.04 -3.17
N GLU A 102 4.51 -3.98 -3.81
CA GLU A 102 4.35 -2.68 -3.18
C GLU A 102 3.74 -2.85 -1.77
N PRO A 103 4.30 -2.22 -0.73
CA PRO A 103 3.61 -2.09 0.55
C PRO A 103 2.22 -1.50 0.28
N GLY A 104 1.17 -2.28 0.55
CA GLY A 104 -0.22 -1.88 0.28
C GLY A 104 -0.82 -2.33 -1.06
N THR A 105 -0.09 -3.04 -1.94
CA THR A 105 -0.74 -3.70 -3.09
C THR A 105 -1.22 -5.10 -2.69
N VAL A 106 -2.51 -5.35 -2.91
CA VAL A 106 -3.18 -6.63 -2.67
C VAL A 106 -3.60 -7.22 -4.01
N THR A 107 -3.15 -8.44 -4.29
CA THR A 107 -3.48 -9.16 -5.52
C THR A 107 -4.76 -9.99 -5.34
N ASN A 108 -5.42 -10.34 -6.45
CA ASN A 108 -6.59 -11.24 -6.39
C ASN A 108 -6.25 -12.61 -5.79
N ALA A 109 -5.05 -13.14 -6.03
CA ALA A 109 -4.62 -14.42 -5.46
C ALA A 109 -4.54 -14.34 -3.92
N GLU A 110 -4.06 -13.21 -3.40
CA GLU A 110 -4.02 -12.96 -1.96
C GLU A 110 -5.42 -12.78 -1.36
N ILE A 111 -6.35 -12.15 -2.08
CA ILE A 111 -7.75 -12.04 -1.64
C ILE A 111 -8.41 -13.42 -1.59
N ILE A 112 -8.17 -14.27 -2.61
CA ILE A 112 -8.69 -15.64 -2.63
C ILE A 112 -8.18 -16.40 -1.40
N GLN A 113 -6.86 -16.35 -1.17
CA GLN A 113 -6.27 -17.03 -0.01
C GLN A 113 -6.82 -16.47 1.31
N LEU A 114 -6.97 -15.14 1.43
CA LEU A 114 -7.54 -14.50 2.61
C LEU A 114 -8.97 -14.99 2.88
N VAL A 115 -9.81 -15.07 1.84
CA VAL A 115 -11.20 -15.55 1.97
C VAL A 115 -11.24 -17.02 2.35
N ASP A 116 -10.37 -17.86 1.78
CA ASP A 116 -10.26 -19.28 2.15
C ASP A 116 -9.83 -19.43 3.62
N ASP A 117 -8.85 -18.65 4.07
CA ASP A 117 -8.37 -18.63 5.45
C ASP A 117 -9.48 -18.16 6.42
N MET A 118 -10.21 -17.10 6.07
CA MET A 118 -11.36 -16.60 6.82
C MET A 118 -12.49 -17.64 6.87
N SER A 119 -12.81 -18.30 5.75
CA SER A 119 -13.84 -19.34 5.71
C SER A 119 -13.47 -20.56 6.53
N ALA A 120 -12.18 -20.90 6.64
CA ALA A 120 -11.71 -22.04 7.44
C ALA A 120 -11.88 -21.82 8.95
N VAL A 121 -11.96 -20.55 9.39
CA VAL A 121 -12.13 -20.17 10.80
C VAL A 121 -13.50 -19.59 11.12
N ASP A 122 -14.44 -19.60 10.16
CA ASP A 122 -15.81 -19.15 10.36
C ASP A 122 -16.66 -20.23 11.08
N PHE A 123 -16.39 -20.39 12.38
CA PHE A 123 -17.13 -21.33 13.24
C PHE A 123 -18.58 -20.91 13.51
N ASN A 124 -18.93 -19.66 13.21
CA ASN A 124 -20.30 -19.15 13.36
C ASN A 124 -21.17 -19.52 12.14
N ASN A 125 -20.57 -20.03 11.05
CA ASN A 125 -21.28 -20.46 9.86
C ASN A 125 -22.12 -21.73 10.10
N MET A 126 -23.44 -21.57 10.09
CA MET A 126 -24.41 -22.67 10.28
C MET A 126 -25.09 -23.13 8.98
N ALA A 127 -24.57 -22.75 7.80
CA ALA A 127 -25.20 -23.08 6.52
C ALA A 127 -25.41 -24.60 6.33
N SER A 128 -24.49 -25.43 6.84
CA SER A 128 -24.61 -26.90 6.76
C SER A 128 -25.74 -27.47 7.62
N GLY A 129 -26.22 -26.72 8.62
CA GLY A 129 -27.31 -27.10 9.50
C GLY A 129 -28.67 -26.57 9.07
N ILE A 130 -28.76 -25.87 7.93
CA ILE A 130 -30.00 -25.26 7.43
C ILE A 130 -30.45 -26.02 6.18
N THR A 131 -31.73 -26.38 6.16
CA THR A 131 -32.39 -26.97 4.99
C THR A 131 -32.96 -25.87 4.10
N PHE A 132 -32.67 -25.93 2.80
CA PHE A 132 -33.20 -25.00 1.81
C PHE A 132 -34.14 -25.73 0.84
N ASP A 133 -35.33 -25.16 0.59
CA ASP A 133 -36.20 -25.54 -0.53
C ASP A 133 -35.94 -24.57 -1.70
N LEU A 134 -34.96 -24.92 -2.54
CA LEU A 134 -34.56 -24.10 -3.69
C LEU A 134 -35.61 -24.08 -4.81
N GLN A 135 -36.56 -25.02 -4.80
CA GLN A 135 -37.64 -25.14 -5.78
C GLN A 135 -37.11 -25.09 -7.23
N SER A 136 -37.79 -24.37 -8.13
CA SER A 136 -37.45 -24.35 -9.56
C SER A 136 -36.88 -23.02 -10.03
N SER A 137 -35.91 -23.09 -10.94
CA SER A 137 -35.40 -21.91 -11.64
C SER A 137 -36.43 -21.46 -12.69
N THR A 138 -36.80 -20.18 -12.67
CA THR A 138 -37.75 -19.59 -13.62
C THR A 138 -37.21 -18.27 -14.17
N THR A 139 -37.46 -18.03 -15.46
CA THR A 139 -37.21 -16.74 -16.15
C THR A 139 -38.52 -16.03 -16.49
N GLY A 140 -39.64 -16.45 -15.88
CA GLY A 140 -40.98 -16.01 -16.22
C GLY A 140 -41.93 -16.06 -15.01
N SER A 141 -43.02 -16.80 -15.12
CA SER A 141 -43.99 -16.97 -14.02
C SER A 141 -43.33 -17.65 -12.82
N ASP A 142 -43.74 -17.24 -11.61
CA ASP A 142 -43.32 -17.89 -10.38
C ASP A 142 -43.78 -19.37 -10.37
N THR A 143 -42.81 -20.27 -10.22
CA THR A 143 -43.01 -21.72 -10.13
C THR A 143 -42.43 -22.26 -8.81
N SER A 144 -42.24 -21.39 -7.82
CA SER A 144 -41.61 -21.67 -6.53
C SER A 144 -42.54 -21.21 -5.38
N PRO A 145 -43.70 -21.86 -5.18
CA PRO A 145 -44.75 -21.43 -4.26
C PRO A 145 -44.43 -21.62 -2.76
N ASN A 146 -43.44 -22.43 -2.41
CA ASN A 146 -43.07 -22.72 -1.02
C ASN A 146 -42.06 -21.68 -0.47
N PRO A 147 -41.92 -21.55 0.86
CA PRO A 147 -40.85 -20.77 1.46
C PRO A 147 -39.46 -21.40 1.22
N LEU A 148 -38.43 -20.56 1.05
CA LEU A 148 -37.04 -21.02 0.92
C LEU A 148 -36.55 -21.79 2.17
N PHE A 149 -37.02 -21.38 3.35
CA PHE A 149 -36.80 -22.08 4.62
C PHE A 149 -38.06 -22.88 4.96
N PRO A 150 -38.12 -24.18 4.59
CA PRO A 150 -39.31 -25.00 4.84
C PRO A 150 -39.50 -25.34 6.32
N GLU A 151 -38.45 -25.19 7.13
CA GLU A 151 -38.42 -25.44 8.57
C GLU A 151 -37.96 -24.19 9.32
N GLU A 152 -38.36 -24.06 10.59
CA GLU A 152 -37.85 -23.01 11.46
C GLU A 152 -36.34 -23.19 11.70
N ILE A 153 -35.60 -22.08 11.71
CA ILE A 153 -34.18 -22.11 12.02
C ILE A 153 -33.99 -22.55 13.48
N PRO A 154 -33.12 -23.54 13.77
CA PRO A 154 -32.84 -23.94 15.14
C PRO A 154 -32.45 -22.76 16.02
N GLU A 155 -33.13 -22.61 17.15
CA GLU A 155 -32.93 -21.51 18.11
C GLU A 155 -31.46 -21.35 18.53
N VAL A 156 -30.72 -22.46 18.63
CA VAL A 156 -29.29 -22.45 18.95
C VAL A 156 -28.45 -21.66 17.94
N TYR A 157 -28.86 -21.58 16.67
CA TYR A 157 -28.18 -20.78 15.65
C TYR A 157 -28.49 -19.29 15.77
N LEU A 158 -29.70 -18.94 16.25
CA LEU A 158 -30.10 -17.55 16.49
C LEU A 158 -29.42 -16.97 17.74
N GLN A 159 -28.95 -17.84 18.64
CA GLN A 159 -28.24 -17.48 19.88
C GLN A 159 -26.71 -17.37 19.73
N ILE A 160 -26.17 -17.62 18.53
CA ILE A 160 -24.75 -17.37 18.25
C ILE A 160 -24.48 -15.88 18.49
N PRO A 161 -23.44 -15.48 19.24
CA PRO A 161 -23.27 -14.09 19.68
C PRO A 161 -23.36 -13.06 18.54
N THR A 162 -22.71 -13.32 17.40
CA THR A 162 -22.73 -12.45 16.23
C THR A 162 -24.11 -12.40 15.55
N VAL A 163 -24.83 -13.52 15.50
CA VAL A 163 -26.18 -13.61 14.91
C VAL A 163 -27.20 -12.93 15.81
N ALA A 164 -27.17 -13.21 17.11
CA ALA A 164 -28.06 -12.59 18.08
C ALA A 164 -27.90 -11.07 18.11
N ALA A 165 -26.66 -10.58 18.14
CA ALA A 165 -26.37 -9.15 18.10
C ALA A 165 -26.82 -8.51 16.78
N LEU A 166 -26.66 -9.19 15.63
CA LEU A 166 -27.16 -8.71 14.35
C LEU A 166 -28.70 -8.63 14.30
N LEU A 167 -29.39 -9.65 14.83
CA LEU A 167 -30.85 -9.68 14.86
C LEU A 167 -31.43 -8.53 15.71
N ASN A 168 -30.75 -8.19 16.81
CA ASN A 168 -31.10 -7.03 17.63
C ASN A 168 -30.88 -5.68 16.92
N LEU A 169 -30.20 -5.63 15.77
CA LEU A 169 -30.10 -4.39 14.99
C LEU A 169 -31.27 -4.20 14.01
N PHE A 170 -32.06 -5.24 13.74
CA PHE A 170 -33.08 -5.18 12.68
C PHE A 170 -34.28 -4.31 13.05
N ASP A 171 -34.63 -4.22 14.33
CA ASP A 171 -35.72 -3.37 14.81
C ASP A 171 -35.34 -1.88 14.85
N ASN A 172 -34.04 -1.55 14.79
CA ASN A 172 -33.57 -0.17 14.62
C ASN A 172 -33.92 0.44 13.26
N TYR A 173 -34.17 -0.40 12.24
CA TYR A 173 -34.48 0.09 10.91
C TYR A 173 -35.95 0.50 10.75
N HIS A 174 -36.16 1.76 10.41
CA HIS A 174 -37.48 2.28 10.04
C HIS A 174 -37.66 2.29 8.51
N PRO A 175 -38.69 1.61 7.96
CA PRO A 175 -38.91 1.53 6.52
C PRO A 175 -39.42 2.86 5.91
N LEU A 176 -39.83 3.82 6.74
CA LEU A 176 -40.39 5.09 6.28
C LEU A 176 -39.31 6.14 6.09
N VAL A 177 -38.94 6.38 4.83
CA VAL A 177 -37.93 7.39 4.42
C VAL A 177 -38.31 8.85 4.75
N SER A 178 -39.54 9.10 5.21
CA SER A 178 -40.00 10.41 5.65
C SER A 178 -39.62 10.74 7.10
N ILE A 179 -39.17 9.75 7.86
CA ILE A 179 -38.67 9.93 9.23
C ILE A 179 -37.19 10.27 9.14
N GLN A 180 -36.75 11.29 9.87
CA GLN A 180 -35.34 11.63 9.95
C GLN A 180 -34.59 10.53 10.71
N GLU A 181 -33.51 10.03 10.14
CA GLU A 181 -32.62 9.06 10.79
C GLU A 181 -32.02 9.69 12.06
N SER A 182 -32.23 9.04 13.20
CA SER A 182 -31.66 9.42 14.50
C SER A 182 -31.46 8.16 15.33
N PHE A 183 -30.35 8.08 16.07
CA PHE A 183 -30.04 6.93 16.92
C PHE A 183 -30.37 7.26 18.38
N THR A 184 -31.06 6.35 19.07
CA THR A 184 -31.18 6.43 20.54
C THR A 184 -29.93 5.84 21.20
N PRO A 185 -29.64 6.19 22.47
CA PRO A 185 -28.52 5.59 23.21
C PRO A 185 -28.57 4.06 23.27
N GLU A 186 -29.77 3.48 23.29
CA GLU A 186 -29.96 2.03 23.24
C GLU A 186 -29.49 1.45 21.90
N GLN A 187 -29.84 2.09 20.79
CA GLN A 187 -29.43 1.67 19.44
C GLN A 187 -27.91 1.78 19.25
N GLU A 188 -27.30 2.85 19.77
CA GLU A 188 -25.84 2.98 19.80
C GLU A 188 -25.19 1.85 20.61
N SER A 189 -25.78 1.49 21.75
CA SER A 189 -25.30 0.37 22.57
C SER A 189 -25.42 -0.98 21.84
N GLU A 190 -26.49 -1.20 21.07
CA GLU A 190 -26.66 -2.42 20.28
C GLU A 190 -25.63 -2.52 19.15
N ILE A 191 -25.29 -1.39 18.52
CA ILE A 191 -24.24 -1.33 17.50
C ILE A 191 -22.88 -1.72 18.09
N GLU A 192 -22.52 -1.18 19.25
CA GLU A 192 -21.26 -1.52 19.93
C GLU A 192 -21.22 -3.02 20.28
N VAL A 193 -22.31 -3.58 20.82
CA VAL A 193 -22.40 -5.02 21.12
C VAL A 193 -22.21 -5.89 19.87
N PHE A 194 -22.77 -5.48 18.73
CA PHE A 194 -22.57 -6.18 17.47
C PHE A 194 -21.12 -6.08 16.96
N LEU A 195 -20.51 -4.89 17.01
CA LEU A 195 -19.13 -4.69 16.59
C LEU A 195 -18.16 -5.49 17.46
N ASP A 196 -18.34 -5.48 18.79
CA ASP A 196 -17.54 -6.27 19.72
C ASP A 196 -17.66 -7.78 19.40
N ALA A 197 -18.88 -8.27 19.20
CA ALA A 197 -19.11 -9.67 18.84
C ALA A 197 -18.43 -10.06 17.51
N VAL A 198 -18.40 -9.16 16.53
CA VAL A 198 -17.70 -9.39 15.25
C VAL A 198 -16.19 -9.34 15.44
N PHE A 199 -15.66 -8.39 16.21
CA PHE A 199 -14.22 -8.21 16.41
C PHE A 199 -13.60 -9.32 17.24
N ASP A 200 -14.36 -9.93 18.14
CA ASP A 200 -13.94 -11.12 18.91
C ASP A 200 -13.83 -12.39 18.06
N THR A 201 -14.27 -12.38 16.80
CA THR A 201 -14.17 -13.54 15.92
C THR A 201 -12.76 -13.78 15.38
N GLU A 202 -12.44 -15.06 15.21
CA GLU A 202 -11.20 -15.49 14.55
C GLU A 202 -11.13 -15.01 13.08
N VAL A 203 -12.29 -14.92 12.41
CA VAL A 203 -12.43 -14.35 11.06
C VAL A 203 -11.90 -12.91 11.01
N PHE A 204 -12.29 -12.07 11.99
CA PHE A 204 -11.83 -10.69 12.06
C PHE A 204 -10.34 -10.58 12.39
N ARG A 205 -9.81 -11.52 13.21
CA ARG A 205 -8.38 -11.63 13.50
C ARG A 205 -7.57 -11.89 12.24
N VAL A 206 -7.96 -12.89 11.43
CA VAL A 206 -7.32 -13.21 10.14
C VAL A 206 -7.30 -12.00 9.21
N MET A 207 -8.43 -11.30 9.08
CA MET A 207 -8.51 -10.08 8.26
C MET A 207 -7.57 -8.97 8.77
N THR A 208 -7.53 -8.75 10.08
CA THR A 208 -6.71 -7.70 10.68
C THR A 208 -5.21 -8.00 10.54
N ASP A 209 -4.81 -9.26 10.76
CA ASP A 209 -3.43 -9.71 10.56
C ASP A 209 -2.99 -9.51 9.09
N PHE A 210 -3.87 -9.80 8.14
CA PHE A 210 -3.62 -9.52 6.72
C PHE A 210 -3.42 -8.02 6.44
N PHE A 211 -4.27 -7.15 6.97
CA PHE A 211 -4.13 -5.70 6.79
C PHE A 211 -2.85 -5.14 7.42
N LEU A 212 -2.42 -5.69 8.56
CA LEU A 212 -1.15 -5.31 9.20
C LEU A 212 0.05 -5.78 8.37
N ALA A 213 0.02 -7.02 7.87
CA ALA A 213 1.05 -7.55 6.99
C ALA A 213 1.19 -6.72 5.70
N LYS A 214 0.07 -6.16 5.21
CA LYS A 214 0.03 -5.29 4.03
C LYS A 214 0.37 -3.82 4.32
N GLY A 215 0.59 -3.43 5.56
CA GLY A 215 0.82 -2.03 5.93
C GLY A 215 -0.40 -1.12 5.70
N MET A 216 -1.60 -1.70 5.55
CA MET A 216 -2.85 -0.97 5.33
C MET A 216 -3.45 -0.43 6.63
N LYS A 217 -3.00 -0.93 7.78
CA LYS A 217 -3.29 -0.38 9.11
C LYS A 217 -2.02 -0.30 9.94
N THR A 218 -1.95 0.69 10.82
CA THR A 218 -0.77 1.01 11.65
C THR A 218 -0.80 0.39 13.05
N THR A 219 -1.93 -0.20 13.45
CA THR A 219 -2.11 -0.84 14.76
C THR A 219 -3.10 -1.98 14.64
N GLN A 220 -2.85 -3.07 15.38
CA GLN A 220 -3.89 -4.04 15.73
C GLN A 220 -5.09 -3.24 16.23
N VAL A 221 -6.29 -3.56 15.75
CA VAL A 221 -7.51 -3.01 16.34
C VAL A 221 -7.57 -3.55 17.76
N SER A 222 -7.07 -2.79 18.73
CA SER A 222 -7.23 -3.10 20.14
C SER A 222 -8.70 -2.88 20.48
N ILE A 223 -9.41 -3.99 20.66
CA ILE A 223 -10.73 -4.08 21.26
C ILE A 223 -10.62 -3.51 22.68
N LYS A 224 -11.56 -2.66 23.06
CA LYS A 224 -11.63 -2.08 24.41
C LYS A 224 -12.25 -3.06 25.39
#